data_AF-A0A535RRU3-F1
#
_entry.id   AF-A0A535RRU3-F1
#
_cell.length_a   1.000
_cell.length_b   1.000
_cell.length_c   1.000
_cell.angle_alpha   90.00
_cell.angle_beta   90.00
_cell.angle_gamma   90.00
#
_symmetry.space_group_name_H-M   'P 1'
#
loop_
_entity.id
_entity.type
_entity.pdbx_description
1 polymer ?
#
loop_
_entity_poly.entity_id
_entity_poly.type
_entity_poly.pdbx_seq_one_letter_code
_entity_poly.pdbx_strand_id
1 'polypeptide(L)'
;MARAYPEIHRETRAREAHRSSGLRAGGFRALTILALSWTFVLVVVGVIVRVTGSGLGCPDWPLCHGSPIPPLEPSAIIEYSHRLSAALSITLIAATAVVAWTRLRREPQIVALATLAAALVVAQSVLGAITVVLELPETIVTAHLAVAEALLATLTLLVVRTVTARPLGLPRLLNVSAAAAIYLLILTGAYVRGSGASLACREWPVCLPLLPDAGAVATQLTHRYLVVLVGVVVAICAAAAWREGRRTLATIIVALFSAQVIIGGAYLLSAGAAIFQGTHLALASATWCVAVGLAAVSTRTAVDGPSVRDLLRLTKPPIIALLLVTALGAMFLAAGGAPPLQPALAVLVGGALGAGGANALNHYFDRDIDEVMSRTRRRPLPAHRISPRDALAFGIALVVVAFAVLAIFANLLSAALVLGAAVFYVLVYTLWLKRTTTQNVVIGGAAGCVPPLVGWAAVTGDLALPAYLLFAIVFFWTPAHFWALATLIRDDYDRAGVPMLPVVYGERATGWGILLYAVATVAFTVLLFVTRAAGPLYLISALVLGAIFIAYATQYLLDAARASARRVYLYSIVYLAALFVAMIVDASLRV
;
A
#
# COMPACT_ATOMS: atom_id res chain seq x y z
N MET A 1 -51.32 45.12 23.83
CA MET A 1 -51.61 43.78 23.26
C MET A 1 -51.11 43.67 21.80
N ALA A 2 -49.84 44.03 21.51
CA ALA A 2 -49.32 44.09 20.13
C ALA A 2 -47.79 43.87 20.04
N ARG A 3 -47.25 42.82 20.68
CA ARG A 3 -45.82 42.45 20.58
C ARG A 3 -45.54 40.94 20.39
N ALA A 4 -46.55 40.13 20.07
CA ALA A 4 -46.40 38.67 19.92
C ALA A 4 -46.43 38.15 18.46
N TYR A 5 -46.63 39.03 17.47
CA TYR A 5 -46.82 38.62 16.07
C TYR A 5 -45.53 38.38 15.23
N PRO A 6 -44.37 39.03 15.46
CA PRO A 6 -43.21 38.85 14.59
C PRO A 6 -42.39 37.58 14.86
N GLU A 7 -42.45 37.01 16.08
CA GLU A 7 -41.72 35.76 16.40
C GLU A 7 -42.35 34.52 15.76
N ILE A 8 -43.69 34.43 15.78
CA ILE A 8 -44.42 33.32 15.16
C ILE A 8 -44.12 33.29 13.66
N HIS A 9 -44.12 34.43 12.95
CA HIS A 9 -43.78 34.47 11.53
C HIS A 9 -42.32 34.10 11.22
N ARG A 10 -41.37 34.37 12.11
CA ARG A 10 -39.96 33.94 11.94
C ARG A 10 -39.82 32.43 12.13
N GLU A 11 -40.45 31.86 13.15
CA GLU A 11 -40.43 30.42 13.37
C GLU A 11 -41.15 29.64 12.26
N THR A 12 -42.29 30.15 11.79
CA THR A 12 -43.04 29.52 10.68
C THR A 12 -42.25 29.61 9.37
N ARG A 13 -41.61 30.76 9.05
CA ARG A 13 -40.71 30.86 7.87
C ARG A 13 -39.47 29.99 7.99
N ALA A 14 -38.88 29.84 9.17
CA ALA A 14 -37.75 28.95 9.39
C ALA A 14 -38.17 27.47 9.25
N ARG A 15 -39.35 27.09 9.76
CA ARG A 15 -39.92 25.74 9.62
C ARG A 15 -40.35 25.44 8.17
N GLU A 16 -40.89 26.41 7.43
CA GLU A 16 -41.26 26.29 6.01
C GLU A 16 -40.04 26.29 5.09
N ALA A 17 -39.00 27.08 5.38
CA ALA A 17 -37.70 27.01 4.71
C ALA A 17 -37.03 25.65 4.96
N HIS A 18 -37.15 25.10 6.18
CA HIS A 18 -36.65 23.78 6.51
C HIS A 18 -37.47 22.65 5.82
N ARG A 19 -38.81 22.75 5.78
CA ARG A 19 -39.69 21.80 5.06
C ARG A 19 -39.48 21.81 3.55
N SER A 20 -39.35 23.00 2.93
CA SER A 20 -39.07 23.14 1.50
C SER A 20 -37.64 22.72 1.13
N SER A 21 -36.67 22.88 2.04
CA SER A 21 -35.34 22.29 1.90
C SER A 21 -35.36 20.75 2.00
N GLY A 22 -36.20 20.18 2.87
CA GLY A 22 -36.36 18.74 3.05
C GLY A 22 -37.05 18.02 1.88
N LEU A 23 -38.09 18.63 1.30
CA LEU A 23 -38.79 18.09 0.11
C LEU A 23 -37.94 18.22 -1.17
N ARG A 24 -37.19 19.31 -1.34
CA ARG A 24 -36.23 19.48 -2.47
C ARG A 24 -35.01 18.56 -2.34
N ALA A 25 -34.59 18.23 -1.12
CA ALA A 25 -33.55 17.25 -0.85
C ALA A 25 -33.99 15.81 -1.15
N GLY A 26 -35.27 15.47 -0.94
CA GLY A 26 -35.81 14.14 -1.20
C GLY A 26 -35.75 13.71 -2.67
N GLY A 27 -36.16 14.58 -3.59
CA GLY A 27 -36.13 14.29 -5.03
C GLY A 27 -34.72 14.15 -5.60
N PHE A 28 -33.78 15.03 -5.19
CA PHE A 28 -32.38 14.91 -5.60
C PHE A 28 -31.72 13.67 -5.02
N ARG A 29 -31.99 13.35 -3.75
CA ARG A 29 -31.51 12.11 -3.12
C ARG A 29 -32.00 10.87 -3.89
N ALA A 30 -33.29 10.79 -4.22
CA ALA A 30 -33.84 9.68 -5.00
C ALA A 30 -33.14 9.54 -6.36
N LEU A 31 -32.91 10.66 -7.07
CA LEU A 31 -32.18 10.68 -8.33
C LEU A 31 -30.74 10.17 -8.18
N THR A 32 -30.02 10.60 -7.15
CA THR A 32 -28.63 10.15 -6.90
C THR A 32 -28.54 8.67 -6.54
N ILE A 33 -29.50 8.16 -5.75
CA ILE A 33 -29.60 6.72 -5.42
C ILE A 33 -29.89 5.92 -6.69
N LEU A 34 -30.82 6.39 -7.52
CA LEU A 34 -31.14 5.74 -8.78
C LEU A 34 -29.92 5.72 -9.72
N ALA A 35 -29.20 6.83 -9.84
CA ALA A 35 -27.97 6.91 -10.65
C ALA A 35 -26.90 5.93 -10.14
N LEU A 36 -26.65 5.87 -8.82
CA LEU A 36 -25.70 4.92 -8.23
C LEU A 36 -26.12 3.46 -8.48
N SER A 37 -27.35 3.11 -8.14
CA SER A 37 -27.88 1.75 -8.29
C SER A 37 -27.87 1.28 -9.74
N TRP A 38 -28.26 2.16 -10.67
CA TRP A 38 -28.27 1.82 -12.09
C TRP A 38 -26.86 1.74 -12.68
N THR A 39 -25.93 2.59 -12.25
CA THR A 39 -24.52 2.48 -12.65
C THR A 39 -23.89 1.20 -12.11
N PHE A 40 -24.28 0.74 -10.92
CA PHE A 40 -23.86 -0.57 -10.41
C PHE A 40 -24.41 -1.72 -11.28
N VAL A 41 -25.69 -1.65 -11.66
CA VAL A 41 -26.28 -2.60 -12.62
C VAL A 41 -25.54 -2.56 -13.95
N LEU A 42 -25.18 -1.38 -14.46
CA LEU A 42 -24.39 -1.25 -15.68
C LEU A 42 -23.05 -2.00 -15.59
N VAL A 43 -22.32 -1.85 -14.48
CA VAL A 43 -21.08 -2.61 -14.26
C VAL A 43 -21.36 -4.11 -14.35
N VAL A 44 -22.39 -4.61 -13.67
CA VAL A 44 -22.79 -6.04 -13.73
C VAL A 44 -23.17 -6.48 -15.15
N VAL A 45 -23.89 -5.65 -15.91
CA VAL A 45 -24.22 -5.96 -17.31
C VAL A 45 -22.94 -6.00 -18.16
N GLY A 46 -22.00 -5.08 -17.96
CA GLY A 46 -20.69 -5.09 -18.63
C GLY A 46 -19.88 -6.36 -18.31
N VAL A 47 -20.01 -6.87 -17.09
CA VAL A 47 -19.45 -8.18 -16.70
C VAL A 47 -20.09 -9.31 -17.51
N ILE A 48 -21.41 -9.31 -17.67
CA ILE A 48 -22.12 -10.29 -18.51
C ILE A 48 -21.55 -10.27 -19.93
N VAL A 49 -21.46 -9.10 -20.57
CA VAL A 49 -20.85 -8.94 -21.91
C VAL A 49 -19.46 -9.59 -21.96
N ARG A 50 -18.65 -9.40 -20.92
CA ARG A 50 -17.29 -9.93 -20.90
C ARG A 50 -17.24 -11.45 -20.73
N VAL A 51 -18.04 -12.02 -19.83
CA VAL A 51 -18.00 -13.47 -19.55
C VAL A 51 -18.67 -14.29 -20.66
N THR A 52 -19.57 -13.70 -21.44
CA THR A 52 -20.18 -14.34 -22.62
C THR A 52 -19.36 -14.15 -23.89
N GLY A 53 -18.24 -13.41 -23.84
CA GLY A 53 -17.43 -13.11 -25.03
C GLY A 53 -18.12 -12.16 -26.02
N SER A 54 -19.18 -11.47 -25.61
CA SER A 54 -20.02 -10.64 -26.49
C SER A 54 -19.49 -9.22 -26.69
N GLY A 55 -18.25 -8.92 -26.31
CA GLY A 55 -17.70 -7.55 -26.35
C GLY A 55 -17.46 -6.96 -27.75
N LEU A 56 -17.64 -7.75 -28.80
CA LEU A 56 -17.58 -7.36 -30.22
C LEU A 56 -18.85 -7.80 -30.98
N GLY A 57 -19.96 -8.05 -30.27
CA GLY A 57 -21.25 -8.33 -30.89
C GLY A 57 -21.79 -7.18 -31.75
N CYS A 58 -21.35 -5.95 -31.48
CA CYS A 58 -21.60 -4.75 -32.27
C CYS A 58 -20.25 -4.09 -32.63
N PRO A 59 -19.72 -4.30 -33.85
CA PRO A 59 -18.35 -3.89 -34.21
C PRO A 59 -18.18 -2.37 -34.41
N ASP A 60 -19.25 -1.64 -34.64
CA ASP A 60 -19.31 -0.20 -34.81
C ASP A 60 -19.87 0.49 -33.55
N TRP A 61 -19.62 1.79 -33.43
CA TRP A 61 -20.12 2.63 -32.35
C TRP A 61 -20.44 4.03 -32.90
N PRO A 62 -21.59 4.66 -32.57
CA PRO A 62 -22.58 4.24 -31.57
C PRO A 62 -23.63 3.23 -32.06
N LEU A 63 -23.70 2.96 -33.37
CA LEU A 63 -24.62 2.01 -34.00
C LEU A 63 -24.16 0.55 -33.81
N CYS A 64 -24.98 -0.42 -34.19
CA CYS A 64 -24.66 -1.85 -34.18
C CYS A 64 -24.97 -2.45 -35.56
N HIS A 65 -23.93 -2.91 -36.26
CA HIS A 65 -23.95 -3.29 -37.67
C HIS A 65 -24.54 -2.21 -38.59
N GLY A 66 -24.19 -0.94 -38.34
CA GLY A 66 -24.69 0.21 -39.08
C GLY A 66 -26.17 0.56 -38.80
N SER A 67 -26.81 -0.14 -37.86
CA SER A 67 -28.21 0.03 -37.50
C SER A 67 -28.37 0.49 -36.04
N PRO A 68 -29.37 1.33 -35.71
CA PRO A 68 -29.70 1.64 -34.33
C PRO A 68 -30.34 0.46 -33.61
N ILE A 69 -30.86 -0.55 -34.31
CA ILE A 69 -31.43 -1.77 -33.74
C ILE A 69 -30.46 -2.93 -34.02
N PRO A 70 -30.01 -3.69 -32.99
CA PRO A 70 -29.08 -4.78 -33.19
C PRO A 70 -29.75 -5.94 -33.94
N PRO A 71 -28.99 -6.77 -34.67
CA PRO A 71 -29.50 -8.04 -35.16
C PRO A 71 -29.95 -8.94 -33.99
N LEU A 72 -30.85 -9.88 -34.25
CA LEU A 72 -31.37 -10.82 -33.25
C LEU A 72 -30.36 -11.93 -32.88
N GLU A 73 -29.07 -11.64 -32.96
CA GLU A 73 -27.99 -12.52 -32.56
C GLU A 73 -27.70 -12.35 -31.06
N PRO A 74 -27.53 -13.43 -30.27
CA PRO A 74 -27.34 -13.32 -28.83
C PRO A 74 -26.19 -12.41 -28.41
N SER A 75 -25.05 -12.46 -29.11
CA SER A 75 -23.87 -11.63 -28.87
C SER A 75 -24.17 -10.14 -29.04
N ALA A 76 -24.83 -9.77 -30.16
CA ALA A 76 -25.23 -8.41 -30.46
C ALA A 76 -26.28 -7.89 -29.48
N ILE A 77 -27.28 -8.72 -29.10
CA ILE A 77 -28.29 -8.35 -28.10
C ILE A 77 -27.63 -8.07 -26.74
N ILE A 78 -26.72 -8.94 -26.30
CA ILE A 78 -26.03 -8.79 -25.01
C ILE A 78 -25.20 -7.50 -25.01
N GLU A 79 -24.40 -7.24 -26.04
CA GLU A 79 -23.60 -6.01 -26.10
C GLU A 79 -24.49 -4.76 -26.20
N TYR A 80 -25.53 -4.80 -27.03
CA TYR A 80 -26.45 -3.69 -27.20
C TYR A 80 -27.24 -3.40 -25.92
N SER A 81 -27.59 -4.42 -25.13
CA SER A 81 -28.23 -4.23 -23.81
C SER A 81 -27.33 -3.46 -22.83
N HIS A 82 -26.01 -3.66 -22.91
CA HIS A 82 -25.04 -2.87 -22.16
C HIS A 82 -25.01 -1.41 -22.64
N ARG A 83 -25.06 -1.18 -23.97
CA ARG A 83 -25.10 0.18 -24.55
C ARG A 83 -26.38 0.95 -24.13
N LEU A 84 -27.54 0.30 -24.15
CA LEU A 84 -28.79 0.88 -23.67
C LEU A 84 -28.73 1.20 -22.17
N SER A 85 -28.18 0.28 -21.37
CA SER A 85 -27.98 0.50 -19.93
C SER A 85 -27.02 1.67 -19.65
N ALA A 86 -26.00 1.84 -20.50
CA ALA A 86 -25.06 2.96 -20.43
C ALA A 86 -25.75 4.29 -20.78
N ALA A 87 -26.58 4.33 -21.82
CA ALA A 87 -27.35 5.52 -22.20
C ALA A 87 -28.26 6.00 -21.06
N LEU A 88 -28.93 5.08 -20.35
CA LEU A 88 -29.73 5.41 -19.18
C LEU A 88 -28.85 5.91 -18.01
N SER A 89 -27.70 5.29 -17.76
CA SER A 89 -26.74 5.77 -16.75
C SER A 89 -26.27 7.19 -17.04
N ILE A 90 -25.88 7.48 -18.28
CA ILE A 90 -25.48 8.82 -18.76
C ILE A 90 -26.60 9.82 -18.52
N THR A 91 -27.84 9.46 -18.85
CA THR A 91 -29.01 10.32 -18.66
C THR A 91 -29.25 10.65 -17.18
N LEU A 92 -29.19 9.65 -16.30
CA LEU A 92 -29.36 9.83 -14.85
C LEU A 92 -28.25 10.71 -14.25
N ILE A 93 -27.00 10.52 -14.67
CA ILE A 93 -25.85 11.31 -14.22
C ILE A 93 -25.93 12.74 -14.75
N ALA A 94 -26.30 12.93 -16.01
CA ALA A 94 -26.52 14.25 -16.60
C ALA A 94 -27.65 15.01 -15.90
N ALA A 95 -28.78 14.34 -15.62
CA ALA A 95 -29.86 14.93 -14.84
C ALA A 95 -29.41 15.32 -13.43
N THR A 96 -28.60 14.47 -12.79
CA THR A 96 -27.99 14.75 -11.47
C THR A 96 -27.11 16.00 -11.52
N ALA A 97 -26.23 16.10 -12.51
CA ALA A 97 -25.35 17.26 -12.71
C ALA A 97 -26.15 18.53 -13.00
N VAL A 98 -27.14 18.49 -13.89
CA VAL A 98 -28.01 19.63 -14.23
C VAL A 98 -28.77 20.11 -12.99
N VAL A 99 -29.37 19.21 -12.20
CA VAL A 99 -30.07 19.60 -10.96
C VAL A 99 -29.09 20.18 -9.95
N ALA A 100 -27.90 19.60 -9.79
CA ALA A 100 -26.87 20.14 -8.90
C ALA A 100 -26.43 21.55 -9.33
N TRP A 101 -26.14 21.74 -10.62
CA TRP A 101 -25.71 23.01 -11.19
C TRP A 101 -26.81 24.05 -11.28
N THR A 102 -28.09 23.72 -11.22
CA THR A 102 -29.17 24.72 -11.36
C THR A 102 -29.84 25.01 -10.03
N ARG A 103 -30.11 23.98 -9.23
CA ARG A 103 -30.90 24.08 -7.99
C ARG A 103 -30.05 24.02 -6.72
N LEU A 104 -28.86 23.43 -6.78
CA LEU A 104 -27.97 23.23 -5.62
C LEU A 104 -26.63 23.97 -5.75
N ARG A 105 -26.58 25.06 -6.52
CA ARG A 105 -25.37 25.89 -6.74
C ARG A 105 -24.67 26.36 -5.45
N ARG A 106 -25.43 26.47 -4.35
CA ARG A 106 -24.93 26.89 -3.04
C ARG A 106 -24.33 25.76 -2.21
N GLU A 107 -24.36 24.52 -2.73
CA GLU A 107 -23.79 23.33 -2.10
C GLU A 107 -22.53 22.88 -2.88
N PRO A 108 -21.35 23.48 -2.61
CA PRO A 108 -20.16 23.31 -3.45
C PRO A 108 -19.68 21.85 -3.53
N GLN A 109 -19.82 21.07 -2.45
CA GLN A 109 -19.46 19.65 -2.45
C GLN A 109 -20.37 18.82 -3.37
N ILE A 110 -21.67 19.10 -3.37
CA ILE A 110 -22.64 18.40 -4.23
C ILE A 110 -22.34 18.75 -5.70
N VAL A 111 -22.12 20.02 -5.99
CA VAL A 111 -21.75 20.49 -7.33
C VAL A 111 -20.44 19.85 -7.79
N ALA A 112 -19.39 19.87 -6.97
CA ALA A 112 -18.09 19.31 -7.33
C ALA A 112 -18.18 17.80 -7.62
N LEU A 113 -18.86 17.03 -6.77
CA LEU A 113 -19.05 15.59 -6.95
C LEU A 113 -19.91 15.27 -8.19
N ALA A 114 -20.98 16.03 -8.43
CA ALA A 114 -21.82 15.86 -9.61
C ALA A 114 -21.09 16.22 -10.91
N THR A 115 -20.26 17.28 -10.89
CA THR A 115 -19.37 17.63 -12.01
C THR A 115 -18.33 16.54 -12.27
N LEU A 116 -17.71 16.00 -11.21
CA LEU A 116 -16.75 14.92 -11.34
C LEU A 116 -17.42 13.66 -11.92
N ALA A 117 -18.63 13.31 -11.47
CA ALA A 117 -19.38 12.19 -12.03
C ALA A 117 -19.71 12.40 -13.52
N ALA A 118 -20.08 13.62 -13.91
CA ALA A 118 -20.32 13.97 -15.32
C ALA A 118 -19.03 13.87 -16.17
N ALA A 119 -17.89 14.31 -15.64
CA ALA A 119 -16.61 14.17 -16.33
C ALA A 119 -16.17 12.70 -16.46
N LEU A 120 -16.34 11.91 -15.39
CA LEU A 120 -16.00 10.49 -15.38
C LEU A 120 -16.88 9.67 -16.32
N VAL A 121 -18.19 9.97 -16.43
CA VAL A 121 -19.05 9.24 -17.38
C VAL A 121 -18.67 9.56 -18.84
N VAL A 122 -18.24 10.78 -19.15
CA VAL A 122 -17.70 11.12 -20.47
C VAL A 122 -16.41 10.35 -20.74
N ALA A 123 -15.47 10.34 -19.80
CA ALA A 123 -14.25 9.55 -19.92
C ALA A 123 -14.55 8.05 -20.11
N GLN A 124 -15.56 7.54 -19.41
CA GLN A 124 -16.01 6.16 -19.53
C GLN A 124 -16.60 5.85 -20.91
N SER A 125 -17.39 6.76 -21.49
CA SER A 125 -17.91 6.60 -22.85
C SER A 125 -16.80 6.61 -23.90
N VAL A 126 -15.80 7.49 -23.75
CA VAL A 126 -14.62 7.54 -24.64
C VAL A 126 -13.81 6.25 -24.55
N LEU A 127 -13.47 5.80 -23.33
CA LEU A 127 -12.76 4.53 -23.13
C LEU A 127 -13.57 3.34 -23.64
N GLY A 128 -14.90 3.35 -23.50
CA GLY A 128 -15.78 2.32 -24.04
C GLY A 128 -15.75 2.26 -25.57
N ALA A 129 -15.80 3.40 -26.25
CA ALA A 129 -15.65 3.46 -27.70
C ALA A 129 -14.27 2.97 -28.16
N ILE A 130 -13.19 3.41 -27.50
CA ILE A 130 -11.81 2.95 -27.78
C ILE A 130 -11.70 1.43 -27.57
N THR A 131 -12.34 0.88 -26.54
CA THR A 131 -12.33 -0.55 -26.23
C THR A 131 -12.90 -1.38 -27.38
N VAL A 132 -13.98 -0.91 -28.03
CA VAL A 132 -14.58 -1.61 -29.19
C VAL A 132 -13.69 -1.45 -30.43
N VAL A 133 -13.28 -0.21 -30.74
CA VAL A 133 -12.51 0.13 -31.96
C VAL A 133 -11.13 -0.55 -31.98
N LEU A 134 -10.48 -0.69 -30.82
CA LEU A 134 -9.18 -1.35 -30.71
C LEU A 134 -9.28 -2.86 -30.41
N GLU A 135 -10.45 -3.46 -30.55
CA GLU A 135 -10.66 -4.90 -30.37
C GLU A 135 -10.27 -5.42 -28.97
N LEU A 136 -10.74 -4.72 -27.94
CA LEU A 136 -10.65 -5.09 -26.52
C LEU A 136 -9.22 -5.20 -25.93
N PRO A 137 -8.30 -4.22 -26.10
CA PRO A 137 -6.98 -4.29 -25.50
C PRO A 137 -7.07 -4.38 -23.98
N GLU A 138 -6.34 -5.30 -23.36
CA GLU A 138 -6.45 -5.60 -21.94
C GLU A 138 -6.19 -4.39 -21.02
N THR A 139 -5.26 -3.52 -21.42
CA THR A 139 -4.89 -2.30 -20.70
C THR A 139 -6.02 -1.28 -20.76
N ILE A 140 -6.66 -1.12 -21.91
CA ILE A 140 -7.80 -0.23 -22.10
C ILE A 140 -9.03 -0.77 -21.37
N VAL A 141 -9.30 -2.07 -21.42
CA VAL A 141 -10.40 -2.70 -20.68
C VAL A 141 -10.20 -2.55 -19.17
N THR A 142 -8.96 -2.67 -18.68
CA THR A 142 -8.63 -2.44 -17.27
C THR A 142 -8.79 -0.97 -16.89
N ALA A 143 -8.36 -0.03 -17.75
CA ALA A 143 -8.59 1.40 -17.55
C ALA A 143 -10.08 1.76 -17.55
N HIS A 144 -10.88 1.13 -18.41
CA HIS A 144 -12.33 1.28 -18.45
C HIS A 144 -12.99 0.81 -17.15
N LEU A 145 -12.55 -0.32 -16.57
CA LEU A 145 -13.01 -0.74 -15.24
C LEU A 145 -12.56 0.24 -14.15
N ALA A 146 -11.31 0.70 -14.20
CA ALA A 146 -10.76 1.65 -13.23
C ALA A 146 -11.57 2.95 -13.15
N VAL A 147 -11.99 3.49 -14.30
CA VAL A 147 -12.85 4.68 -14.39
C VAL A 147 -14.29 4.36 -13.96
N ALA A 148 -14.83 3.18 -14.27
CA ALA A 148 -16.13 2.73 -13.76
C ALA A 148 -16.19 2.73 -12.23
N GLU A 149 -15.18 2.15 -11.58
CA GLU A 149 -15.10 2.07 -10.12
C GLU A 149 -14.88 3.45 -9.49
N ALA A 150 -14.16 4.36 -10.15
CA ALA A 150 -14.04 5.76 -9.71
C ALA A 150 -15.37 6.52 -9.83
N LEU A 151 -16.17 6.24 -10.86
CA LEU A 151 -17.52 6.77 -11.02
C LEU A 151 -18.45 6.26 -9.92
N LEU A 152 -18.43 4.95 -9.62
CA LEU A 152 -19.19 4.35 -8.51
C LEU A 152 -18.81 4.96 -7.16
N ALA A 153 -17.52 5.19 -6.91
CA ALA A 153 -17.06 5.87 -5.70
C ALA A 153 -17.61 7.30 -5.62
N THR A 154 -17.55 8.06 -6.72
CA THR A 154 -18.04 9.44 -6.79
C THR A 154 -19.54 9.51 -6.53
N LEU A 155 -20.33 8.61 -7.14
CA LEU A 155 -21.77 8.52 -6.91
C LEU A 155 -22.10 8.07 -5.48
N THR A 156 -21.29 7.18 -4.90
CA THR A 156 -21.42 6.80 -3.49
C THR A 156 -21.20 8.00 -2.56
N LEU A 157 -20.14 8.78 -2.77
CA LEU A 157 -19.88 10.01 -2.02
C LEU A 157 -21.02 11.01 -2.15
N LEU A 158 -21.60 11.14 -3.35
CA LEU A 158 -22.74 12.01 -3.60
C LEU A 158 -23.99 11.55 -2.83
N VAL A 159 -24.30 10.24 -2.84
CA VAL A 159 -25.39 9.67 -2.03
C VAL A 159 -25.16 9.92 -0.54
N VAL A 160 -23.96 9.64 -0.01
CA VAL A 160 -23.64 9.91 1.40
C VAL A 160 -23.83 11.40 1.72
N ARG A 161 -23.40 12.31 0.83
CA ARG A 161 -23.57 13.76 1.03
C ARG A 161 -25.04 14.19 1.05
N THR A 162 -25.94 13.53 0.32
CA THR A 162 -27.39 13.84 0.35
C THR A 162 -28.09 13.31 1.61
N VAL A 163 -27.54 12.28 2.25
CA VAL A 163 -28.09 11.70 3.49
C VAL A 163 -27.51 12.36 4.74
N THR A 164 -26.29 12.91 4.65
CA THR A 164 -25.61 13.57 5.77
C THR A 164 -25.98 15.05 5.87
N ALA A 165 -26.37 15.48 7.07
CA ALA A 165 -26.73 16.88 7.33
C ALA A 165 -25.51 17.82 7.28
N ARG A 166 -24.32 17.31 7.63
CA ARG A 166 -23.06 18.07 7.61
C ARG A 166 -22.28 17.79 6.32
N PRO A 167 -21.53 18.78 5.81
CA PRO A 167 -20.55 18.54 4.76
C PRO A 167 -19.59 17.39 5.10
N LEU A 168 -19.13 16.68 4.07
CA LEU A 168 -18.10 15.66 4.25
C LEU A 168 -16.81 16.33 4.73
N GLY A 169 -16.30 15.90 5.89
CA GLY A 169 -15.02 16.34 6.44
C GLY A 169 -13.84 15.54 5.87
N LEU A 170 -12.65 15.72 6.47
CA LEU A 170 -11.48 14.93 6.09
C LEU A 170 -11.66 13.48 6.53
N PRO A 171 -11.63 12.50 5.61
CA PRO A 171 -11.79 11.11 5.97
C PRO A 171 -10.58 10.62 6.76
N ARG A 172 -10.81 9.66 7.67
CA ARG A 172 -9.73 9.03 8.41
C ARG A 172 -8.81 8.25 7.48
N LEU A 173 -7.50 8.41 7.67
CA LEU A 173 -6.47 7.78 6.82
C LEU A 173 -6.69 6.26 6.72
N LEU A 174 -7.01 5.61 7.83
CA LEU A 174 -7.35 4.18 7.87
C LEU A 174 -8.40 3.76 6.83
N ASN A 175 -9.52 4.45 6.78
CA ASN A 175 -10.62 4.06 5.89
C ASN A 175 -10.32 4.42 4.44
N VAL A 176 -9.61 5.52 4.19
CA VAL A 176 -9.14 5.88 2.84
C VAL A 176 -8.14 4.85 2.33
N SER A 177 -7.19 4.43 3.17
CA SER A 177 -6.20 3.41 2.83
C SER A 177 -6.86 2.07 2.52
N ALA A 178 -7.87 1.66 3.29
CA ALA A 178 -8.61 0.43 3.02
C ALA A 178 -9.40 0.50 1.72
N ALA A 179 -10.07 1.63 1.47
CA ALA A 179 -10.76 1.87 0.22
C ALA A 179 -9.74 1.78 -0.93
N ALA A 180 -8.65 2.56 -0.91
CA ALA A 180 -7.63 2.55 -1.95
C ALA A 180 -7.05 1.14 -2.18
N ALA A 181 -6.84 0.36 -1.12
CA ALA A 181 -6.39 -1.02 -1.21
C ALA A 181 -7.40 -1.93 -1.92
N ILE A 182 -8.70 -1.79 -1.65
CA ILE A 182 -9.76 -2.53 -2.36
C ILE A 182 -9.81 -2.12 -3.84
N TYR A 183 -9.69 -0.82 -4.14
CA TYR A 183 -9.64 -0.34 -5.52
C TYR A 183 -8.47 -0.98 -6.30
N LEU A 184 -7.26 -0.96 -5.72
CA LEU A 184 -6.10 -1.63 -6.31
C LEU A 184 -6.31 -3.14 -6.44
N LEU A 185 -6.96 -3.78 -5.47
CA LEU A 185 -7.28 -5.20 -5.51
C LEU A 185 -8.21 -5.54 -6.68
N ILE A 186 -9.23 -4.71 -6.97
CA ILE A 186 -10.09 -4.86 -8.15
C ILE A 186 -9.26 -4.81 -9.44
N LEU A 187 -8.34 -3.86 -9.55
CA LEU A 187 -7.47 -3.73 -10.72
C LEU A 187 -6.55 -4.93 -10.89
N THR A 188 -5.99 -5.46 -9.80
CA THR A 188 -5.18 -6.69 -9.88
C THR A 188 -6.00 -7.89 -10.33
N GLY A 189 -7.27 -8.01 -9.93
CA GLY A 189 -8.17 -9.06 -10.42
C GLY A 189 -8.49 -8.91 -11.91
N ALA A 190 -8.68 -7.68 -12.38
CA ALA A 190 -8.84 -7.39 -13.82
C ALA A 190 -7.59 -7.76 -14.62
N TYR A 191 -6.40 -7.46 -14.07
CA TYR A 191 -5.13 -7.82 -14.67
C TYR A 191 -4.93 -9.34 -14.76
N VAL A 192 -5.21 -10.10 -13.69
CA VAL A 192 -5.16 -11.58 -13.69
C VAL A 192 -5.99 -12.17 -14.84
N ARG A 193 -7.17 -11.59 -15.11
CA ARG A 193 -7.99 -12.01 -16.23
C ARG A 193 -7.42 -11.58 -17.57
N GLY A 194 -6.99 -10.32 -17.69
CA GLY A 194 -6.39 -9.76 -18.91
C GLY A 194 -5.22 -10.60 -19.40
N SER A 195 -4.30 -10.91 -18.49
CA SER A 195 -3.08 -11.66 -18.77
C SER A 195 -3.28 -13.17 -18.94
N GLY A 196 -4.53 -13.67 -19.00
CA GLY A 196 -4.83 -15.10 -19.09
C GLY A 196 -4.45 -15.94 -17.85
N ALA A 197 -4.16 -15.30 -16.71
CA ALA A 197 -3.68 -15.97 -15.50
C ALA A 197 -4.78 -16.55 -14.59
N SER A 198 -6.06 -16.34 -14.92
CA SER A 198 -7.22 -16.72 -14.10
C SER A 198 -7.19 -18.16 -13.58
N LEU A 199 -6.83 -19.11 -14.44
CA LEU A 199 -6.82 -20.55 -14.14
C LEU A 199 -5.40 -21.14 -14.10
N ALA A 200 -4.37 -20.29 -14.03
CA ALA A 200 -2.97 -20.73 -13.96
C ALA A 200 -2.66 -21.52 -12.68
N CYS A 201 -3.44 -21.29 -11.63
CA CYS A 201 -3.42 -22.06 -10.40
C CYS A 201 -4.84 -22.46 -10.01
N ARG A 202 -5.17 -23.74 -10.08
CA ARG A 202 -6.54 -24.23 -9.79
C ARG A 202 -6.71 -24.66 -8.33
N GLU A 203 -5.61 -24.96 -7.66
CA GLU A 203 -5.59 -25.27 -6.24
C GLU A 203 -6.04 -24.06 -5.41
N TRP A 204 -6.71 -24.32 -4.30
CA TRP A 204 -7.19 -23.30 -3.37
C TRP A 204 -7.00 -23.80 -1.93
N PRO A 205 -6.47 -22.99 -1.00
CA PRO A 205 -6.14 -21.57 -1.14
C PRO A 205 -4.74 -21.29 -1.72
N VAL A 206 -3.82 -22.27 -1.69
CA VAL A 206 -2.41 -22.10 -2.09
C VAL A 206 -2.09 -22.87 -3.37
N CYS A 207 -1.02 -22.43 -4.05
CA CYS A 207 -0.42 -23.10 -5.21
C CYS A 207 1.04 -23.45 -4.91
N LEU A 208 1.57 -24.48 -5.57
CA LEU A 208 3.02 -24.72 -5.59
C LEU A 208 3.62 -24.40 -6.98
N PRO A 209 4.81 -23.77 -7.03
CA PRO A 209 5.57 -23.23 -5.88
C PRO A 209 4.84 -22.04 -5.22
N LEU A 210 5.13 -21.77 -3.93
CA LEU A 210 4.51 -20.64 -3.20
C LEU A 210 5.01 -19.28 -3.70
N LEU A 211 6.26 -19.23 -4.19
CA LEU A 211 6.91 -18.02 -4.69
C LEU A 211 7.47 -18.29 -6.10
N PRO A 212 6.61 -18.48 -7.12
CA PRO A 212 7.07 -18.51 -8.50
C PRO A 212 7.79 -17.21 -8.84
N ASP A 213 8.83 -17.32 -9.65
CA ASP A 213 9.66 -16.23 -10.13
C ASP A 213 8.89 -15.29 -11.08
N ALA A 214 8.17 -15.85 -12.05
CA ALA A 214 7.43 -15.11 -13.07
C ALA A 214 6.23 -15.90 -13.64
N GLY A 215 5.52 -15.27 -14.57
CA GLY A 215 4.47 -15.92 -15.36
C GLY A 215 3.10 -15.96 -14.69
N ALA A 216 2.19 -16.73 -15.30
CA ALA A 216 0.77 -16.69 -14.97
C ALA A 216 0.47 -17.14 -13.54
N VAL A 217 1.21 -18.13 -12.99
CA VAL A 217 1.08 -18.56 -11.59
C VAL A 217 1.46 -17.44 -10.63
N ALA A 218 2.54 -16.70 -10.92
CA ALA A 218 2.97 -15.56 -10.12
C ALA A 218 1.95 -14.42 -10.14
N THR A 219 1.37 -14.11 -11.31
CA THR A 219 0.29 -13.12 -11.43
C THR A 219 -0.92 -13.51 -10.58
N GLN A 220 -1.32 -14.78 -10.63
CA GLN A 220 -2.45 -15.27 -9.84
C GLN A 220 -2.14 -15.17 -8.33
N LEU A 221 -1.02 -15.75 -7.88
CA LEU A 221 -0.66 -15.76 -6.45
C LEU A 221 -0.46 -14.35 -5.89
N THR A 222 0.06 -13.41 -6.69
CA THR A 222 0.15 -12.00 -6.33
C THR A 222 -1.20 -11.44 -5.93
N HIS A 223 -2.23 -11.68 -6.75
CA HIS A 223 -3.59 -11.26 -6.43
C HIS A 223 -4.09 -11.89 -5.12
N ARG A 224 -3.88 -13.21 -4.91
CA ARG A 224 -4.30 -13.90 -3.67
C ARG A 224 -3.60 -13.37 -2.43
N TYR A 225 -2.29 -13.09 -2.50
CA TYR A 225 -1.56 -12.52 -1.37
C TYR A 225 -2.01 -11.09 -1.08
N LEU A 226 -2.33 -10.30 -2.11
CA LEU A 226 -2.98 -9.01 -1.91
C LEU A 226 -4.37 -9.15 -1.27
N VAL A 227 -5.18 -10.16 -1.63
CA VAL A 227 -6.46 -10.43 -0.95
C VAL A 227 -6.26 -10.61 0.56
N VAL A 228 -5.26 -11.41 0.98
CA VAL A 228 -4.97 -11.63 2.40
C VAL A 228 -4.55 -10.32 3.09
N LEU A 229 -3.63 -9.57 2.48
CA LEU A 229 -3.14 -8.30 3.02
C LEU A 229 -4.27 -7.26 3.16
N VAL A 230 -5.06 -7.07 2.10
CA VAL A 230 -6.22 -6.17 2.11
C VAL A 230 -7.28 -6.64 3.11
N GLY A 231 -7.49 -7.94 3.25
CA GLY A 231 -8.42 -8.52 4.22
C GLY A 231 -8.09 -8.14 5.67
N VAL A 232 -6.81 -8.11 6.03
CA VAL A 232 -6.36 -7.60 7.35
C VAL A 232 -6.71 -6.12 7.52
N VAL A 233 -6.50 -5.30 6.49
CA VAL A 233 -6.86 -3.86 6.53
C VAL A 233 -8.38 -3.70 6.71
N VAL A 234 -9.18 -4.44 5.94
CA VAL A 234 -10.65 -4.42 6.03
C VAL A 234 -11.12 -4.83 7.42
N ALA A 235 -10.53 -5.87 8.02
CA ALA A 235 -10.87 -6.31 9.38
C ALA A 235 -10.57 -5.23 10.43
N ILE A 236 -9.42 -4.55 10.33
CA ILE A 236 -9.05 -3.45 11.23
C ILE A 236 -10.02 -2.27 11.07
N CYS A 237 -10.38 -1.90 9.83
CA CYS A 237 -11.37 -0.87 9.54
C CYS A 237 -12.75 -1.21 10.10
N ALA A 238 -13.20 -2.45 9.90
CA ALA A 238 -14.47 -2.93 10.42
C ALA A 238 -14.49 -2.92 11.95
N ALA A 239 -13.42 -3.37 12.62
CA ALA A 239 -13.30 -3.32 14.07
C ALA A 239 -13.31 -1.87 14.61
N ALA A 240 -12.64 -0.94 13.92
CA ALA A 240 -12.68 0.48 14.27
C ALA A 240 -14.09 1.08 14.11
N ALA A 241 -14.75 0.79 12.98
CA ALA A 241 -16.11 1.22 12.71
C ALA A 241 -17.12 0.65 13.72
N TRP A 242 -16.95 -0.62 14.12
CA TRP A 242 -17.76 -1.28 15.13
C TRP A 242 -17.67 -0.57 16.49
N ARG A 243 -16.45 -0.24 16.93
CA ARG A 243 -16.19 0.51 18.18
C ARG A 243 -16.76 1.93 18.16
N GLU A 244 -16.95 2.50 16.97
CA GLU A 244 -17.55 3.81 16.76
C GLU A 244 -19.08 3.77 16.59
N GLY A 245 -19.71 2.62 16.84
CA GLY A 245 -21.16 2.45 16.74
C GLY A 245 -21.69 2.23 15.32
N ARG A 246 -20.84 2.19 14.30
CA ARG A 246 -21.22 1.93 12.89
C ARG A 246 -21.32 0.43 12.60
N ARG A 247 -22.04 -0.31 13.45
CA ARG A 247 -22.08 -1.79 13.43
C ARG A 247 -22.57 -2.35 12.10
N THR A 248 -23.62 -1.78 11.52
CA THR A 248 -24.20 -2.26 10.26
C THR A 248 -23.19 -2.22 9.10
N LEU A 249 -22.50 -1.10 8.89
CA LEU A 249 -21.50 -0.98 7.83
C LEU A 249 -20.29 -1.89 8.07
N ALA A 250 -19.87 -2.05 9.33
CA ALA A 250 -18.81 -2.97 9.71
C ALA A 250 -19.18 -4.43 9.41
N THR A 251 -20.41 -4.86 9.71
CA THR A 251 -20.89 -6.20 9.37
C THR A 251 -20.96 -6.40 7.86
N ILE A 252 -21.53 -5.43 7.13
CA ILE A 252 -21.71 -5.51 5.68
C ILE A 252 -20.36 -5.65 4.97
N ILE A 253 -19.37 -4.82 5.30
CA ILE A 253 -18.07 -4.87 4.61
C ILE A 253 -17.34 -6.20 4.86
N VAL A 254 -17.42 -6.76 6.07
CA VAL A 254 -16.83 -8.05 6.41
C VAL A 254 -17.57 -9.19 5.68
N ALA A 255 -18.90 -9.15 5.65
CA ALA A 255 -19.72 -10.14 4.96
C ALA A 255 -19.46 -10.14 3.45
N LEU A 256 -19.46 -8.96 2.81
CA LEU A 256 -19.17 -8.81 1.38
C LEU A 256 -17.75 -9.27 1.03
N PHE A 257 -16.75 -8.85 1.81
CA PHE A 257 -15.37 -9.27 1.57
C PHE A 257 -15.19 -10.78 1.76
N SER A 258 -15.83 -11.37 2.76
CA SER A 258 -15.80 -12.83 2.97
C SER A 258 -16.47 -13.59 1.84
N ALA A 259 -17.66 -13.13 1.40
CA ALA A 259 -18.35 -13.67 0.24
C ALA A 259 -17.49 -13.56 -1.02
N GLN A 260 -16.77 -12.45 -1.19
CA GLN A 260 -15.87 -12.25 -2.31
C GLN A 260 -14.74 -13.29 -2.36
N VAL A 261 -14.11 -13.57 -1.22
CA VAL A 261 -13.08 -14.61 -1.10
C VAL A 261 -13.64 -16.00 -1.44
N ILE A 262 -14.83 -16.32 -0.92
CA ILE A 262 -15.51 -17.60 -1.18
C ILE A 262 -15.82 -17.76 -2.67
N ILE A 263 -16.40 -16.73 -3.30
CA ILE A 263 -16.73 -16.76 -4.73
C ILE A 263 -15.47 -16.83 -5.60
N GLY A 264 -14.37 -16.19 -5.20
CA GLY A 264 -13.07 -16.32 -5.86
C GLY A 264 -12.53 -17.75 -5.81
N GLY A 265 -12.64 -18.42 -4.66
CA GLY A 265 -12.31 -19.84 -4.52
C GLY A 265 -13.24 -20.74 -5.36
N ALA A 266 -14.55 -20.47 -5.35
CA ALA A 266 -15.54 -21.22 -6.14
C ALA A 266 -15.31 -21.10 -7.65
N TYR A 267 -14.90 -19.92 -8.14
CA TYR A 267 -14.49 -19.72 -9.53
C TYR A 267 -13.36 -20.68 -9.93
N LEU A 268 -12.36 -20.86 -9.07
CA LEU A 268 -11.22 -21.75 -9.34
C LEU A 268 -11.62 -23.22 -9.28
N LEU A 269 -12.36 -23.62 -8.24
CA LEU A 269 -12.81 -24.99 -8.02
C LEU A 269 -13.80 -25.46 -9.09
N SER A 270 -14.53 -24.53 -9.72
CA SER A 270 -15.45 -24.81 -10.83
C SER A 270 -14.79 -24.74 -12.21
N ALA A 271 -13.45 -24.71 -12.28
CA ALA A 271 -12.70 -24.57 -13.52
C ALA A 271 -13.09 -23.33 -14.35
N GLY A 272 -13.46 -22.24 -13.68
CA GLY A 272 -13.70 -20.94 -14.30
C GLY A 272 -15.14 -20.65 -14.70
N ALA A 273 -16.14 -21.18 -13.99
CA ALA A 273 -17.54 -20.97 -14.36
C ALA A 273 -17.92 -19.47 -14.36
N ALA A 274 -18.55 -19.03 -15.47
CA ALA A 274 -18.87 -17.62 -15.74
C ALA A 274 -19.69 -16.94 -14.64
N ILE A 275 -20.60 -17.69 -14.00
CA ILE A 275 -21.43 -17.17 -12.90
C ILE A 275 -20.58 -16.70 -11.71
N PHE A 276 -19.54 -17.45 -11.33
CA PHE A 276 -18.67 -17.06 -10.24
C PHE A 276 -17.76 -15.91 -10.65
N GLN A 277 -17.26 -15.90 -11.88
CA GLN A 277 -16.48 -14.77 -12.40
C GLN A 277 -17.27 -13.47 -12.32
N GLY A 278 -18.55 -13.52 -12.73
CA GLY A 278 -19.37 -12.32 -12.75
C GLY A 278 -19.79 -11.87 -11.36
N THR A 279 -20.17 -12.83 -10.51
CA THR A 279 -20.50 -12.59 -9.10
C THR A 279 -19.30 -12.02 -8.34
N HIS A 280 -18.08 -12.47 -8.65
CA HIS A 280 -16.86 -11.99 -8.04
C HIS A 280 -16.66 -10.49 -8.30
N LEU A 281 -16.78 -10.02 -9.54
CA LEU A 281 -16.62 -8.59 -9.81
C LEU A 281 -17.76 -7.76 -9.18
N ALA A 282 -19.01 -8.23 -9.22
CA ALA A 282 -20.14 -7.54 -8.60
C ALA A 282 -19.97 -7.36 -7.08
N LEU A 283 -19.54 -8.41 -6.37
CA LEU A 283 -19.25 -8.34 -4.93
C LEU A 283 -18.03 -7.45 -4.64
N ALA A 284 -17.03 -7.42 -5.52
CA ALA A 284 -15.89 -6.50 -5.40
C ALA A 284 -16.35 -5.03 -5.44
N SER A 285 -17.13 -4.66 -6.46
CA SER A 285 -17.66 -3.29 -6.62
C SER A 285 -18.58 -2.91 -5.46
N ALA A 286 -19.38 -3.86 -4.94
CA ALA A 286 -20.22 -3.63 -3.75
C ALA A 286 -19.37 -3.37 -2.51
N THR A 287 -18.32 -4.19 -2.30
CA THR A 287 -17.36 -4.02 -1.19
C THR A 287 -16.66 -2.66 -1.27
N TRP A 288 -16.27 -2.24 -2.48
CA TRP A 288 -15.67 -0.94 -2.75
C TRP A 288 -16.61 0.22 -2.40
N CYS A 289 -17.87 0.19 -2.85
CA CYS A 289 -18.87 1.20 -2.49
C CYS A 289 -19.06 1.30 -0.96
N VAL A 290 -19.11 0.17 -0.25
CA VAL A 290 -19.24 0.18 1.21
C VAL A 290 -17.99 0.76 1.89
N ALA A 291 -16.79 0.45 1.38
CA ALA A 291 -15.54 1.01 1.89
C ALA A 291 -15.46 2.54 1.70
N VAL A 292 -15.85 3.03 0.51
CA VAL A 292 -15.95 4.47 0.21
C VAL A 292 -16.98 5.14 1.11
N GLY A 293 -18.17 4.53 1.28
CA GLY A 293 -19.20 5.02 2.17
C GLY A 293 -18.73 5.10 3.61
N LEU A 294 -18.04 4.07 4.10
CA LEU A 294 -17.45 4.04 5.44
C LEU A 294 -16.40 5.14 5.61
N ALA A 295 -15.53 5.36 4.63
CA ALA A 295 -14.55 6.45 4.66
C ALA A 295 -15.24 7.82 4.73
N ALA A 296 -16.31 8.02 3.97
CA ALA A 296 -17.06 9.27 3.89
C ALA A 296 -17.82 9.61 5.18
N VAL A 297 -18.39 8.63 5.88
CA VAL A 297 -19.08 8.87 7.16
C VAL A 297 -18.13 8.91 8.36
N SER A 298 -16.90 8.45 8.18
CA SER A 298 -15.86 8.39 9.22
C SER A 298 -14.88 9.54 9.11
N THR A 299 -15.39 10.76 9.30
CA THR A 299 -14.60 11.99 9.12
C THR A 299 -14.02 12.50 10.42
N ARG A 300 -12.97 13.32 10.28
CA ARG A 300 -12.41 14.16 11.33
C ARG A 300 -12.64 15.62 11.01
N THR A 301 -12.60 16.43 12.05
CA THR A 301 -12.44 17.88 12.00
C THR A 301 -11.15 18.24 11.26
N ALA A 302 -11.22 19.23 10.35
CA ALA A 302 -10.12 19.55 9.43
C ALA A 302 -8.82 20.03 10.11
N VAL A 303 -8.93 20.43 11.38
CA VAL A 303 -7.81 20.84 12.24
C VAL A 303 -7.01 19.64 12.78
N ASP A 304 -7.55 18.42 12.68
CA ASP A 304 -7.02 17.21 13.36
C ASP A 304 -6.37 16.17 12.41
N GLY A 305 -6.02 16.58 11.18
CA GLY A 305 -5.35 15.73 10.21
C GLY A 305 -3.83 15.67 10.44
N PRO A 306 -3.17 14.51 10.24
CA PRO A 306 -1.73 14.44 10.33
C PRO A 306 -1.08 15.30 9.23
N SER A 307 -0.14 16.17 9.59
CA SER A 307 0.61 16.93 8.59
C SER A 307 1.44 16.00 7.70
N VAL A 308 1.60 16.32 6.42
CA VAL A 308 2.46 15.53 5.50
C VAL A 308 3.88 15.40 6.06
N ARG A 309 4.40 16.47 6.67
CA ARG A 309 5.70 16.47 7.34
C ARG A 309 5.76 15.43 8.47
N ASP A 310 4.69 15.27 9.23
CA ASP A 310 4.65 14.30 10.32
C ASP A 310 4.49 12.87 9.81
N LEU A 311 3.76 12.64 8.73
CA LEU A 311 3.72 11.34 8.04
C LEU A 311 5.10 10.95 7.49
N LEU A 312 5.80 11.88 6.82
CA LEU A 312 7.17 11.65 6.33
C LEU A 312 8.17 11.39 7.47
N ARG A 313 7.97 11.99 8.65
CA ARG A 313 8.80 11.68 9.83
C ARG A 313 8.59 10.26 10.35
N LEU A 314 7.40 9.66 10.14
CA LEU A 314 7.15 8.28 10.54
C LEU A 314 7.96 7.27 9.70
N THR A 315 8.29 7.60 8.45
CA THR A 315 8.99 6.65 7.56
C THR A 315 10.51 6.59 7.78
N LYS A 316 11.10 7.60 8.42
CA LYS A 316 12.56 7.76 8.65
C LYS A 316 13.41 7.71 7.36
N PRO A 317 13.24 8.66 6.41
CA PRO A 317 13.96 8.67 5.13
C PRO A 317 15.50 8.52 5.22
N PRO A 318 16.20 9.14 6.18
CA PRO A 318 17.67 8.99 6.27
C PRO A 318 18.12 7.55 6.51
N ILE A 319 17.34 6.75 7.23
CA ILE A 319 17.65 5.33 7.46
C ILE A 319 17.39 4.53 6.18
N ILE A 320 16.29 4.82 5.49
CA ILE A 320 15.91 4.17 4.24
C ILE A 320 16.99 4.36 3.17
N ALA A 321 17.60 5.55 3.07
CA ALA A 321 18.61 5.85 2.05
C ALA A 321 19.75 4.82 2.03
N LEU A 322 20.32 4.48 3.20
CA LEU A 322 21.38 3.48 3.28
C LEU A 322 20.88 2.08 2.89
N LEU A 323 19.68 1.69 3.32
CA LEU A 323 19.07 0.41 2.93
C LEU A 323 18.92 0.30 1.42
N LEU A 324 18.48 1.38 0.75
CA LEU A 324 18.34 1.42 -0.70
C LEU A 324 19.69 1.33 -1.42
N VAL A 325 20.74 1.97 -0.90
CA VAL A 325 22.11 1.82 -1.43
C VAL A 325 22.57 0.36 -1.35
N THR A 326 22.28 -0.33 -0.24
CA THR A 326 22.65 -1.75 -0.12
C THR A 326 21.88 -2.65 -1.07
N ALA A 327 20.58 -2.38 -1.28
CA ALA A 327 19.79 -3.08 -2.28
C ALA A 327 20.33 -2.83 -3.69
N LEU A 328 20.61 -1.57 -4.05
CA LEU A 328 21.12 -1.22 -5.36
C LEU A 328 22.50 -1.86 -5.64
N GLY A 329 23.41 -1.88 -4.67
CA GLY A 329 24.69 -2.56 -4.85
C GLY A 329 24.53 -4.07 -5.07
N ALA A 330 23.56 -4.71 -4.41
CA ALA A 330 23.21 -6.10 -4.70
C ALA A 330 22.66 -6.27 -6.12
N MET A 331 21.84 -5.34 -6.62
CA MET A 331 21.32 -5.37 -7.99
C MET A 331 22.43 -5.24 -9.03
N PHE A 332 23.38 -4.33 -8.83
CA PHE A 332 24.52 -4.18 -9.74
C PHE A 332 25.40 -5.42 -9.77
N LEU A 333 25.66 -6.01 -8.60
CA LEU A 333 26.42 -7.25 -8.50
C LEU A 333 25.69 -8.42 -9.18
N ALA A 334 24.38 -8.54 -8.98
CA ALA A 334 23.54 -9.58 -9.57
C ALA A 334 23.42 -9.46 -11.09
N ALA A 335 23.32 -8.23 -11.61
CA ALA A 335 23.23 -7.96 -13.05
C ALA A 335 24.58 -8.05 -13.77
N GLY A 336 25.70 -8.09 -13.02
CA GLY A 336 27.04 -7.99 -13.59
C GLY A 336 27.32 -6.62 -14.24
N GLY A 337 26.69 -5.56 -13.75
CA GLY A 337 26.69 -4.23 -14.39
C GLY A 337 25.47 -3.40 -14.00
N ALA A 338 25.05 -2.48 -14.85
CA ALA A 338 23.84 -1.70 -14.60
C ALA A 338 22.58 -2.58 -14.63
N PRO A 339 21.75 -2.61 -13.56
CA PRO A 339 20.56 -3.44 -13.54
C PRO A 339 19.46 -2.87 -14.45
N PRO A 340 18.49 -3.69 -14.89
CA PRO A 340 17.34 -3.20 -15.65
C PRO A 340 16.56 -2.12 -14.89
N LEU A 341 16.15 -1.07 -15.59
CA LEU A 341 15.57 0.14 -14.97
C LEU A 341 14.27 -0.16 -14.20
N GLN A 342 13.39 -1.00 -14.75
CA GLN A 342 12.09 -1.30 -14.16
C GLN A 342 12.19 -1.95 -12.76
N PRO A 343 12.87 -3.10 -12.57
CA PRO A 343 13.04 -3.69 -11.24
C PRO A 343 13.84 -2.79 -10.31
N ALA A 344 14.80 -2.00 -10.83
CA ALA A 344 15.54 -1.03 -10.01
C ALA A 344 14.61 0.05 -9.43
N LEU A 345 13.75 0.65 -10.24
CA LEU A 345 12.74 1.61 -9.76
C LEU A 345 11.74 0.95 -8.81
N ALA A 346 11.32 -0.29 -9.09
CA ALA A 346 10.42 -1.04 -8.22
C ALA A 346 11.04 -1.31 -6.84
N VAL A 347 12.32 -1.70 -6.77
CA VAL A 347 13.05 -1.92 -5.51
C VAL A 347 13.27 -0.61 -4.75
N LEU A 348 13.60 0.48 -5.44
CA LEU A 348 13.77 1.78 -4.80
C LEU A 348 12.47 2.30 -4.19
N VAL A 349 11.37 2.26 -4.96
CA VAL A 349 10.05 2.72 -4.49
C VAL A 349 9.46 1.74 -3.47
N GLY A 350 9.34 0.47 -3.84
CA GLY A 350 8.77 -0.58 -2.99
C GLY A 350 9.58 -0.82 -1.72
N GLY A 351 10.90 -0.84 -1.80
CA GLY A 351 11.78 -0.94 -0.63
C GLY A 351 11.65 0.26 0.31
N ALA A 352 11.55 1.50 -0.24
CA ALA A 352 11.34 2.70 0.57
C ALA A 352 9.96 2.68 1.27
N LEU A 353 8.91 2.30 0.55
CA LEU A 353 7.56 2.18 1.11
C LEU A 353 7.51 1.08 2.18
N GLY A 354 8.11 -0.09 1.94
CA GLY A 354 8.12 -1.20 2.87
C GLY A 354 8.87 -0.89 4.16
N ALA A 355 10.09 -0.36 4.04
CA ALA A 355 10.88 0.10 5.19
C ALA A 355 10.20 1.29 5.91
N GLY A 356 9.59 2.21 5.17
CA GLY A 356 8.84 3.33 5.71
C GLY A 356 7.60 2.90 6.49
N GLY A 357 6.87 1.91 5.97
CA GLY A 357 5.72 1.31 6.63
C GLY A 357 6.12 0.57 7.91
N ALA A 358 7.17 -0.24 7.84
CA ALA A 358 7.73 -0.92 9.01
C ALA A 358 8.19 0.07 10.09
N ASN A 359 8.80 1.20 9.72
CA ASN A 359 9.17 2.28 10.64
C ASN A 359 7.96 2.98 11.26
N ALA A 360 6.90 3.22 10.50
CA ALA A 360 5.66 3.81 11.02
C ALA A 360 4.98 2.88 12.02
N LEU A 361 4.96 1.56 11.75
CA LEU A 361 4.46 0.54 12.67
C LEU A 361 5.34 0.44 13.92
N ASN A 362 6.67 0.52 13.76
CA ASN A 362 7.59 0.58 14.88
C ASN A 362 7.29 1.77 15.80
N HIS A 363 7.12 2.97 15.26
CA HIS A 363 6.70 4.13 16.05
C HIS A 363 5.33 3.95 16.72
N TYR A 364 4.38 3.26 16.07
CA TYR A 364 3.09 2.96 16.68
C TYR A 364 3.26 2.10 17.93
N PHE A 365 4.05 1.02 17.86
CA PHE A 365 4.24 0.11 18.99
C PHE A 365 5.21 0.63 20.05
N ASP A 366 6.15 1.50 19.69
CA ASP A 366 7.13 2.10 20.61
C ASP A 366 6.65 3.42 21.23
N ARG A 367 5.40 3.84 20.99
CA ARG A 367 4.91 5.16 21.42
C ARG A 367 5.05 5.41 22.93
N ASP A 368 4.87 4.38 23.75
CA ASP A 368 4.98 4.40 25.21
C ASP A 368 6.42 4.65 25.67
N ILE A 369 7.40 3.94 25.09
CA ILE A 369 8.81 4.13 25.44
C ILE A 369 9.40 5.39 24.80
N ASP A 370 8.87 5.82 23.65
CA ASP A 370 9.29 7.06 23.01
C ASP A 370 8.86 8.31 23.81
N GLU A 371 7.80 8.23 24.63
CA GLU A 371 7.35 9.34 25.50
C GLU A 371 8.37 9.69 26.59
N VAL A 372 9.11 8.71 27.10
CA VAL A 372 10.08 8.88 28.20
C VAL A 372 11.52 9.13 27.74
N MET A 373 11.81 8.96 26.45
CA MET A 373 13.12 9.20 25.86
C MET A 373 13.29 10.66 25.41
N SER A 374 14.37 11.30 25.84
CA SER A 374 14.64 12.72 25.61
C SER A 374 14.67 13.10 24.13
N ARG A 375 15.21 12.20 23.29
CA ARG A 375 15.32 12.36 21.84
C ARG A 375 13.99 12.16 21.10
N THR A 376 13.13 11.26 21.57
CA THR A 376 11.99 10.75 20.78
C THR A 376 10.64 11.25 21.28
N ARG A 377 10.56 11.85 22.48
CA ARG A 377 9.34 12.47 23.04
C ARG A 377 8.70 13.56 22.17
N ARG A 378 9.45 14.14 21.22
CA ARG A 378 8.96 15.15 20.27
C ARG A 378 8.48 14.56 18.94
N ARG A 379 8.56 13.23 18.76
CA ARG A 379 8.06 12.54 17.56
C ARG A 379 6.55 12.70 17.44
N PRO A 380 5.99 12.54 16.23
CA PRO A 380 4.56 12.80 15.98
C PRO A 380 3.59 12.04 16.90
N LEU A 381 3.88 10.78 17.24
CA LEU A 381 3.00 9.96 18.09
C LEU A 381 3.10 10.30 19.59
N PRO A 382 4.30 10.33 20.22
CA PRO A 382 4.47 10.77 21.61
C PRO A 382 3.99 12.20 21.86
N ALA A 383 4.14 13.10 20.88
CA ALA A 383 3.66 14.47 20.97
C ALA A 383 2.17 14.62 20.66
N HIS A 384 1.45 13.51 20.44
CA HIS A 384 0.03 13.44 20.10
C HIS A 384 -0.39 14.28 18.86
N ARG A 385 0.56 14.53 17.95
CA ARG A 385 0.31 15.27 16.68
C ARG A 385 -0.27 14.36 15.59
N ILE A 386 -0.15 13.04 15.76
CA ILE A 386 -0.80 12.02 14.92
C ILE A 386 -1.52 11.04 15.85
N SER A 387 -2.75 10.68 15.52
CA SER A 387 -3.45 9.64 16.29
C SER A 387 -2.82 8.26 16.05
N PRO A 388 -2.75 7.38 17.07
CA PRO A 388 -2.21 6.02 16.91
C PRO A 388 -2.88 5.23 15.76
N ARG A 389 -4.19 5.43 15.57
CA ARG A 389 -4.95 4.77 14.50
C ARG A 389 -4.48 5.19 13.10
N ASP A 390 -4.11 6.46 12.91
CA ASP A 390 -3.59 6.93 11.63
C ASP A 390 -2.18 6.44 11.35
N ALA A 391 -1.32 6.43 12.36
CA ALA A 391 0.04 5.91 12.18
C ALA A 391 0.01 4.40 11.84
N LEU A 392 -0.86 3.65 12.50
CA LEU A 392 -1.09 2.23 12.20
C LEU A 392 -1.58 2.04 10.76
N ALA A 393 -2.62 2.79 10.37
CA ALA A 393 -3.15 2.78 9.02
C ALA A 393 -2.11 3.11 7.95
N PHE A 394 -1.37 4.19 8.17
CA PHE A 394 -0.32 4.64 7.28
C PHE A 394 0.76 3.57 7.12
N GLY A 395 1.22 2.99 8.23
CA GLY A 395 2.22 1.93 8.21
C GLY A 395 1.78 0.70 7.43
N ILE A 396 0.55 0.21 7.68
CA ILE A 396 -0.01 -0.94 6.96
C ILE A 396 -0.17 -0.61 5.47
N ALA A 397 -0.73 0.57 5.14
CA ALA A 397 -0.93 0.98 3.76
C ALA A 397 0.38 1.00 2.97
N LEU A 398 1.44 1.57 3.56
CA LEU A 398 2.76 1.60 2.92
C LEU A 398 3.32 0.19 2.68
N VAL A 399 3.13 -0.76 3.61
CA VAL A 399 3.57 -2.16 3.42
C VAL A 399 2.75 -2.87 2.32
N VAL A 400 1.43 -2.65 2.26
CA VAL A 400 0.58 -3.24 1.21
C VAL A 400 0.96 -2.69 -0.17
N VAL A 401 1.16 -1.37 -0.28
CA VAL A 401 1.58 -0.75 -1.53
C VAL A 401 2.99 -1.20 -1.91
N ALA A 402 3.91 -1.33 -0.95
CA ALA A 402 5.25 -1.87 -1.20
C ALA A 402 5.20 -3.27 -1.79
N PHE A 403 4.36 -4.16 -1.22
CA PHE A 403 4.16 -5.51 -1.73
C PHE A 403 3.62 -5.48 -3.16
N ALA A 404 2.57 -4.68 -3.43
CA ALA A 404 1.98 -4.56 -4.76
C ALA A 404 3.01 -4.05 -5.79
N VAL A 405 3.76 -3.00 -5.47
CA VAL A 405 4.79 -2.44 -6.36
C VAL A 405 5.85 -3.49 -6.70
N LEU A 406 6.36 -4.21 -5.71
CA LEU A 406 7.40 -5.21 -5.93
C LEU A 406 6.87 -6.43 -6.69
N ALA A 407 5.68 -6.92 -6.34
CA ALA A 407 5.12 -8.12 -6.97
C ALA A 407 4.79 -7.88 -8.45
N ILE A 408 4.34 -6.67 -8.80
CA ILE A 408 3.95 -6.30 -10.17
C ILE A 408 5.17 -5.89 -11.01
N PHE A 409 6.07 -5.07 -10.45
CA PHE A 409 7.13 -4.43 -11.23
C PHE A 409 8.53 -5.05 -11.05
N ALA A 410 8.70 -5.98 -10.09
CA ALA A 410 9.91 -6.78 -9.93
C ALA A 410 9.58 -8.28 -9.97
N ASN A 411 9.21 -8.89 -8.84
CA ASN A 411 8.72 -10.26 -8.74
C ASN A 411 8.15 -10.56 -7.34
N LEU A 412 7.47 -11.71 -7.22
CA LEU A 412 6.81 -12.14 -6.00
C LEU A 412 7.78 -12.44 -4.86
N LEU A 413 8.96 -12.99 -5.17
CA LEU A 413 10.01 -13.26 -4.17
C LEU A 413 10.48 -11.96 -3.49
N SER A 414 10.74 -10.91 -4.26
CA SER A 414 11.12 -9.59 -3.74
C SER A 414 10.04 -8.99 -2.85
N ALA A 415 8.78 -9.11 -3.26
CA ALA A 415 7.64 -8.63 -2.47
C ALA A 415 7.49 -9.40 -1.14
N ALA A 416 7.63 -10.73 -1.18
CA ALA A 416 7.58 -11.60 -0.01
C ALA A 416 8.72 -11.33 0.97
N LEU A 417 9.93 -11.07 0.48
CA LEU A 417 11.09 -10.68 1.30
C LEU A 417 10.83 -9.36 2.04
N VAL A 418 10.30 -8.33 1.37
CA VAL A 418 9.97 -7.05 2.02
C VAL A 418 8.84 -7.20 3.04
N LEU A 419 7.80 -7.96 2.72
CA LEU A 419 6.72 -8.25 3.67
C LEU A 419 7.24 -9.02 4.88
N GLY A 420 8.04 -10.07 4.65
CA GLY A 420 8.68 -10.86 5.69
C GLY A 420 9.57 -10.01 6.60
N ALA A 421 10.38 -9.11 6.02
CA ALA A 421 11.19 -8.15 6.77
C ALA A 421 10.34 -7.22 7.62
N ALA A 422 9.24 -6.67 7.08
CA ALA A 422 8.34 -5.80 7.82
C ALA A 422 7.66 -6.53 8.99
N VAL A 423 7.15 -7.75 8.75
CA VAL A 423 6.53 -8.59 9.79
C VAL A 423 7.55 -8.97 10.86
N PHE A 424 8.75 -9.39 10.48
CA PHE A 424 9.83 -9.70 11.41
C PHE A 424 10.23 -8.47 12.25
N TYR A 425 10.39 -7.31 11.61
CA TYR A 425 10.74 -6.07 12.31
C TYR A 425 9.68 -5.64 13.34
N VAL A 426 8.41 -5.83 13.03
CA VAL A 426 7.30 -5.44 13.90
C VAL A 426 7.09 -6.48 15.01
N LEU A 427 6.92 -7.75 14.65
CA LEU A 427 6.57 -8.79 15.61
C LEU A 427 7.78 -9.27 16.42
N VAL A 428 8.87 -9.65 15.74
CA VAL A 428 10.04 -10.24 16.39
C VAL A 428 10.88 -9.17 17.05
N TYR A 429 11.25 -8.11 16.34
CA TYR A 429 12.06 -7.05 16.94
C TYR A 429 11.23 -6.13 17.85
N THR A 430 10.28 -5.38 17.31
CA THR A 430 9.64 -4.26 18.03
C THR A 430 8.81 -4.73 19.23
N LEU A 431 7.92 -5.71 19.03
CA LEU A 431 7.01 -6.18 20.08
C LEU A 431 7.67 -7.14 21.08
N TRP A 432 8.62 -7.97 20.63
CA TRP A 432 9.19 -9.04 21.45
C TRP A 432 10.62 -8.75 21.91
N LEU A 433 11.62 -8.90 21.03
CA LEU A 433 13.02 -8.94 21.44
C LEU A 433 13.51 -7.61 22.00
N LYS A 434 13.10 -6.49 21.41
CA LYS A 434 13.49 -5.14 21.84
C LYS A 434 13.27 -4.92 23.33
N ARG A 435 12.20 -5.49 23.90
CA ARG A 435 11.80 -5.29 25.30
C ARG A 435 12.30 -6.39 26.24
N THR A 436 12.89 -7.48 25.74
CA THR A 436 13.13 -8.69 26.53
C THR A 436 14.58 -9.17 26.59
N THR A 437 15.46 -8.76 25.67
CA THR A 437 16.83 -9.29 25.59
C THR A 437 17.85 -8.29 25.08
N THR A 438 19.13 -8.45 25.49
CA THR A 438 20.28 -7.71 24.95
C THR A 438 20.65 -8.12 23.53
N GLN A 439 20.14 -9.26 23.05
CA GLN A 439 20.29 -9.74 21.67
C GLN A 439 19.26 -9.11 20.70
N ASN A 440 18.54 -8.09 21.17
CA ASN A 440 17.48 -7.41 20.42
C ASN A 440 17.94 -6.89 19.04
N VAL A 441 19.06 -6.19 18.96
CA VAL A 441 19.59 -5.63 17.71
C VAL A 441 20.36 -6.65 16.87
N VAL A 442 20.79 -7.76 17.47
CA VAL A 442 21.47 -8.85 16.75
C VAL A 442 20.43 -9.64 15.96
N ILE A 443 19.49 -10.28 16.66
CA ILE A 443 18.46 -11.09 16.02
C ILE A 443 17.44 -10.20 15.31
N GLY A 444 16.96 -9.16 15.99
CA GLY A 444 15.97 -8.22 15.44
C GLY A 444 16.51 -7.37 14.29
N GLY A 445 17.83 -7.21 14.21
CA GLY A 445 18.52 -6.54 13.11
C GLY A 445 18.35 -7.22 11.76
N ALA A 446 18.01 -8.52 11.75
CA ALA A 446 17.86 -9.32 10.53
C ALA A 446 16.91 -8.69 9.51
N ALA A 447 15.81 -8.06 9.94
CA ALA A 447 14.90 -7.37 9.02
C ALA A 447 15.59 -6.22 8.24
N GLY A 448 16.50 -5.49 8.87
CA GLY A 448 17.27 -4.42 8.21
C GLY A 448 18.33 -4.95 7.23
N CYS A 449 18.59 -6.25 7.23
CA CYS A 449 19.60 -6.91 6.40
C CYS A 449 19.01 -7.51 5.12
N VAL A 450 17.68 -7.52 4.99
CA VAL A 450 16.94 -8.04 3.84
C VAL A 450 17.07 -7.22 2.54
N PRO A 451 17.32 -5.88 2.53
CA PRO A 451 17.35 -5.11 1.28
C PRO A 451 18.32 -5.64 0.19
N PRO A 452 19.54 -6.11 0.50
CA PRO A 452 20.38 -6.82 -0.48
C PRO A 452 19.73 -8.06 -1.09
N LEU A 453 19.01 -8.87 -0.30
CA LEU A 453 18.29 -10.04 -0.82
C LEU A 453 17.18 -9.61 -1.79
N VAL A 454 16.46 -8.54 -1.46
CA VAL A 454 15.40 -7.96 -2.30
C VAL A 454 15.99 -7.46 -3.61
N GLY A 455 17.11 -6.72 -3.55
CA GLY A 455 17.80 -6.23 -4.74
C GLY A 455 18.27 -7.39 -5.63
N TRP A 456 18.92 -8.39 -5.05
CA TRP A 456 19.37 -9.57 -5.78
C TRP A 456 18.21 -10.31 -6.44
N ALA A 457 17.18 -10.68 -5.65
CA ALA A 457 16.00 -11.39 -6.13
C ALA A 457 15.27 -10.62 -7.24
N ALA A 458 15.21 -9.29 -7.17
CA ALA A 458 14.57 -8.46 -8.20
C ALA A 458 15.25 -8.56 -9.58
N VAL A 459 16.52 -8.92 -9.62
CA VAL A 459 17.29 -9.12 -10.85
C VAL A 459 17.26 -10.58 -11.29
N THR A 460 17.46 -11.52 -10.37
CA THR A 460 17.72 -12.94 -10.72
C THR A 460 16.52 -13.86 -10.58
N GLY A 461 15.48 -13.47 -9.83
CA GLY A 461 14.34 -14.33 -9.50
C GLY A 461 14.61 -15.40 -8.43
N ASP A 462 15.85 -15.53 -7.94
CA ASP A 462 16.28 -16.52 -6.94
C ASP A 462 17.34 -15.93 -5.97
N LEU A 463 17.70 -16.64 -4.91
CA LEU A 463 18.71 -16.25 -3.92
C LEU A 463 19.94 -17.16 -3.99
N ALA A 464 21.02 -16.64 -4.58
CA ALA A 464 22.31 -17.32 -4.62
C ALA A 464 23.19 -16.98 -3.40
N LEU A 465 24.29 -17.72 -3.23
CA LEU A 465 25.25 -17.49 -2.13
C LEU A 465 25.72 -16.03 -1.99
N PRO A 466 26.05 -15.27 -3.05
CA PRO A 466 26.42 -13.87 -2.92
C PRO A 466 25.32 -13.01 -2.27
N ALA A 467 24.04 -13.28 -2.55
CA ALA A 467 22.92 -12.58 -1.93
C ALA A 467 22.92 -12.76 -0.40
N TYR A 468 23.10 -14.00 0.06
CA TYR A 468 23.19 -14.32 1.49
C TYR A 468 24.44 -13.75 2.14
N LEU A 469 25.56 -13.65 1.42
CA LEU A 469 26.77 -12.97 1.93
C LEU A 469 26.55 -11.47 2.08
N LEU A 470 25.85 -10.80 1.15
CA LEU A 470 25.49 -9.40 1.29
C LEU A 470 24.56 -9.17 2.48
N PHE A 471 23.57 -10.05 2.67
CA PHE A 471 22.76 -10.08 3.88
C PHE A 471 23.63 -10.22 5.13
N ALA A 472 24.58 -11.17 5.13
CA ALA A 472 25.47 -11.42 6.26
C ALA A 472 26.36 -10.21 6.58
N ILE A 473 26.90 -9.52 5.57
CA ILE A 473 27.69 -8.30 5.75
C ILE A 473 26.89 -7.26 6.55
N VAL A 474 25.65 -6.98 6.13
CA VAL A 474 24.78 -6.02 6.83
C VAL A 474 24.38 -6.56 8.21
N PHE A 475 24.14 -7.86 8.35
CA PHE A 475 23.79 -8.51 9.60
C PHE A 475 24.89 -8.39 10.65
N PHE A 476 26.13 -8.76 10.33
CA PHE A 476 27.24 -8.64 11.27
C PHE A 476 27.67 -7.19 11.51
N TRP A 477 27.45 -6.31 10.53
CA TRP A 477 27.68 -4.86 10.72
C TRP A 477 26.70 -4.24 11.73
N THR A 478 25.46 -4.72 11.75
CA THR A 478 24.35 -4.12 12.51
C THR A 478 24.66 -4.01 14.01
N PRO A 479 25.11 -5.06 14.73
CA PRO A 479 25.42 -4.95 16.15
C PRO A 479 26.54 -3.96 16.47
N ALA A 480 27.63 -3.96 15.70
CA ALA A 480 28.73 -3.01 15.90
C ALA A 480 28.26 -1.56 15.74
N HIS A 481 27.42 -1.29 14.73
CA HIS A 481 26.82 0.02 14.52
C HIS A 481 25.83 0.43 15.64
N PHE A 482 24.87 -0.44 15.96
CA PHE A 482 23.80 -0.12 16.90
C PHE A 482 24.28 -0.05 18.34
N TRP A 483 25.23 -0.87 18.75
CA TRP A 483 25.78 -0.80 20.11
C TRP A 483 26.66 0.43 20.31
N ALA A 484 27.38 0.87 19.27
CA ALA A 484 28.07 2.16 19.30
C ALA A 484 27.07 3.32 19.50
N LEU A 485 25.94 3.31 18.77
CA LEU A 485 24.85 4.27 19.00
C LEU A 485 24.26 4.14 20.41
N ALA A 486 23.94 2.93 20.84
CA ALA A 486 23.29 2.66 22.11
C ALA A 486 24.12 3.13 23.31
N THR A 487 25.45 3.14 23.18
CA THR A 487 26.36 3.76 24.17
C THR A 487 26.13 5.27 24.26
N LEU A 488 25.94 5.96 23.13
CA LEU A 488 25.73 7.42 23.09
C LEU A 488 24.37 7.86 23.65
N ILE A 489 23.38 6.95 23.64
CA ILE A 489 22.02 7.18 24.12
C ILE A 489 21.63 6.16 25.22
N ARG A 490 22.61 5.71 26.01
CA ARG A 490 22.44 4.70 27.05
C ARG A 490 21.37 5.09 28.06
N ASP A 491 21.43 6.33 28.55
CA ASP A 491 20.49 6.86 29.54
C ASP A 491 19.04 6.90 29.03
N ASP A 492 18.85 7.12 27.71
CA ASP A 492 17.53 7.08 27.08
C ASP A 492 16.96 5.65 27.12
N TYR A 493 17.80 4.63 26.85
CA TYR A 493 17.37 3.23 26.90
C TYR A 493 17.13 2.73 28.31
N ASP A 494 17.98 3.13 29.26
CA ASP A 494 17.83 2.81 30.69
C ASP A 494 16.51 3.37 31.24
N ARG A 495 16.22 4.66 30.98
CA ARG A 495 14.94 5.28 31.34
C ARG A 495 13.72 4.58 30.75
N ALA A 496 13.85 4.06 29.54
CA ALA A 496 12.77 3.35 28.84
C ALA A 496 12.65 1.87 29.25
N GLY A 497 13.52 1.37 30.14
CA GLY A 497 13.55 -0.04 30.54
C GLY A 497 13.93 -0.99 29.40
N VAL A 498 14.63 -0.51 28.38
CA VAL A 498 15.03 -1.31 27.21
C VAL A 498 16.38 -1.96 27.53
N PRO A 499 16.48 -3.31 27.58
CA PRO A 499 17.69 -4.01 27.99
C PRO A 499 18.74 -4.02 26.86
N MET A 500 19.29 -2.86 26.52
CA MET A 500 20.39 -2.75 25.56
C MET A 500 21.70 -3.26 26.17
N LEU A 501 22.57 -3.85 25.35
CA LEU A 501 23.87 -4.38 25.81
C LEU A 501 24.67 -3.41 26.71
N PRO A 502 24.87 -2.12 26.35
CA PRO A 502 25.57 -1.17 27.23
C PRO A 502 24.82 -0.84 28.52
N VAL A 503 23.49 -0.98 28.55
CA VAL A 503 22.70 -0.77 29.78
C VAL A 503 22.96 -1.92 30.76
N VAL A 504 22.88 -3.16 30.28
CA VAL A 504 22.93 -4.37 31.12
C VAL A 504 24.36 -4.80 31.49
N TYR A 505 25.27 -4.81 30.52
CA TYR A 505 26.63 -5.36 30.68
C TYR A 505 27.74 -4.29 30.67
N GLY A 506 27.36 -3.02 30.51
CA GLY A 506 28.30 -1.89 30.54
C GLY A 506 29.18 -1.78 29.30
N GLU A 507 30.09 -0.80 29.35
CA GLU A 507 30.86 -0.33 28.19
C GLU A 507 31.89 -1.35 27.72
N ARG A 508 32.58 -2.05 28.64
CA ARG A 508 33.64 -3.02 28.29
C ARG A 508 33.09 -4.22 27.51
N ALA A 509 31.98 -4.81 27.97
CA ALA A 509 31.33 -5.89 27.25
C ALA A 509 30.82 -5.42 25.88
N THR A 510 30.30 -4.19 25.82
CA THR A 510 29.86 -3.55 24.58
C THR A 510 31.00 -3.32 23.61
N GLY A 511 32.17 -2.89 24.09
CA GLY A 511 33.39 -2.72 23.28
C GLY A 511 33.85 -4.03 22.65
N TRP A 512 33.85 -5.13 23.41
CA TRP A 512 34.16 -6.45 22.86
C TRP A 512 33.14 -6.89 21.81
N GLY A 513 31.85 -6.69 22.08
CA GLY A 513 30.79 -6.93 21.11
C GLY A 513 31.02 -6.16 19.81
N ILE A 514 31.27 -4.85 19.89
CA ILE A 514 31.54 -4.00 18.72
C ILE A 514 32.75 -4.52 17.93
N LEU A 515 33.86 -4.84 18.60
CA LEU A 515 35.07 -5.31 17.94
C LEU A 515 34.86 -6.67 17.25
N LEU A 516 34.27 -7.64 17.94
CA LEU A 516 34.02 -8.98 17.39
C LEU A 516 33.11 -8.92 16.16
N TYR A 517 32.03 -8.14 16.22
CA TYR A 517 31.13 -7.96 15.08
C TYR A 517 31.78 -7.17 13.94
N ALA A 518 32.63 -6.17 14.22
CA ALA A 518 33.39 -5.47 13.18
C ALA A 518 34.37 -6.41 12.45
N VAL A 519 35.09 -7.27 13.19
CA VAL A 519 35.96 -8.29 12.59
C VAL A 519 35.16 -9.27 11.74
N ALA A 520 34.01 -9.74 12.26
CA ALA A 520 33.12 -10.62 11.50
C ALA A 520 32.61 -9.95 10.22
N THR A 521 32.18 -8.69 10.27
CA THR A 521 31.79 -7.92 9.07
C THR A 521 32.90 -7.95 8.03
N VAL A 522 34.14 -7.60 8.41
CA VAL A 522 35.28 -7.58 7.49
C VAL A 522 35.54 -8.97 6.89
N ALA A 523 35.47 -10.03 7.70
CA ALA A 523 35.60 -11.40 7.20
C ALA A 523 34.56 -11.73 6.12
N PHE A 524 33.29 -11.39 6.34
CA PHE A 524 32.23 -11.59 5.34
C PHE A 524 32.41 -10.72 4.09
N THR A 525 32.94 -9.49 4.22
CA THR A 525 33.24 -8.66 3.05
C THR A 525 34.32 -9.28 2.17
N VAL A 526 35.37 -9.88 2.76
CA VAL A 526 36.42 -10.58 2.03
C VAL A 526 35.89 -11.90 1.43
N LEU A 527 35.04 -12.62 2.18
CA LEU A 527 34.43 -13.86 1.70
C LEU A 527 33.59 -13.65 0.43
N LEU A 528 32.92 -12.50 0.28
CA LEU A 528 32.21 -12.16 -0.96
C LEU A 528 33.15 -12.13 -2.17
N PHE A 529 34.37 -11.61 -2.03
CA PHE A 529 35.37 -11.63 -3.10
C PHE A 529 35.82 -13.06 -3.44
N VAL A 530 35.95 -13.94 -2.44
CA VAL A 530 36.33 -15.36 -2.65
C VAL A 530 35.32 -16.09 -3.54
N THR A 531 34.04 -15.72 -3.51
CA THR A 531 33.02 -16.27 -4.42
C THR A 531 33.20 -15.87 -5.89
N ARG A 532 34.16 -14.99 -6.19
CA ARG A 532 34.39 -14.36 -7.51
C ARG A 532 33.24 -13.50 -8.02
N ALA A 533 32.23 -13.22 -7.19
CA ALA A 533 31.17 -12.27 -7.51
C ALA A 533 31.70 -10.84 -7.60
N ALA A 534 32.61 -10.47 -6.70
CA ALA A 534 33.21 -9.14 -6.62
C ALA A 534 34.64 -9.10 -7.20
N GLY A 535 35.07 -7.95 -7.70
CA GLY A 535 36.36 -7.71 -8.33
C GLY A 535 37.39 -7.06 -7.40
N PRO A 536 38.60 -6.78 -7.91
CA PRO A 536 39.71 -6.27 -7.10
C PRO A 536 39.46 -4.90 -6.48
N LEU A 537 38.72 -4.01 -7.14
CA LEU A 537 38.41 -2.67 -6.59
C LEU A 537 37.55 -2.80 -5.34
N TYR A 538 36.58 -3.72 -5.35
CA TYR A 538 35.80 -4.05 -4.16
C TYR A 538 36.68 -4.61 -3.04
N LEU A 539 37.59 -5.55 -3.35
CA LEU A 539 38.47 -6.15 -2.34
C LEU A 539 39.37 -5.10 -1.66
N ILE A 540 40.04 -4.25 -2.44
CA ILE A 540 40.90 -3.19 -1.90
C ILE A 540 40.08 -2.27 -1.00
N SER A 541 38.88 -1.88 -1.44
CA SER A 541 37.97 -1.05 -0.65
C SER A 541 37.55 -1.75 0.65
N ALA A 542 37.19 -3.04 0.61
CA ALA A 542 36.80 -3.82 1.77
C ALA A 542 37.91 -3.91 2.82
N LEU A 543 39.17 -4.12 2.39
CA LEU A 543 40.33 -4.21 3.28
C LEU A 543 40.65 -2.85 3.92
N VAL A 544 40.73 -1.78 3.13
CA VAL A 544 41.06 -0.43 3.63
C VAL A 544 39.96 0.06 4.58
N LEU A 545 38.71 0.01 4.15
CA LEU A 545 37.57 0.45 4.95
C LEU A 545 37.46 -0.40 6.23
N GLY A 546 37.71 -1.71 6.11
CA GLY A 546 37.62 -2.68 7.21
C GLY A 546 38.70 -2.49 8.27
N ALA A 547 39.95 -2.25 7.85
CA ALA A 547 41.05 -1.97 8.77
C ALA A 547 40.77 -0.73 9.63
N ILE A 548 40.25 0.35 9.02
CA ILE A 548 39.85 1.56 9.75
C ILE A 548 38.67 1.28 10.70
N PHE A 549 37.70 0.45 10.28
CA PHE A 549 36.55 0.09 11.12
C PHE A 549 37.00 -0.64 12.39
N ILE A 550 37.88 -1.63 12.23
CA ILE A 550 38.47 -2.40 13.32
C ILE A 550 39.33 -1.50 14.22
N ALA A 551 40.10 -0.57 13.65
CA ALA A 551 40.89 0.37 14.42
C ALA A 551 40.02 1.26 15.33
N TYR A 552 38.92 1.80 14.82
CA TYR A 552 37.98 2.57 15.65
C TYR A 552 37.27 1.71 16.69
N ALA A 553 36.87 0.48 16.35
CA ALA A 553 36.28 -0.45 17.31
C ALA A 553 37.25 -0.80 18.45
N THR A 554 38.51 -1.04 18.11
CA THR A 554 39.59 -1.31 19.08
C THR A 554 39.84 -0.11 19.97
N GLN A 555 39.89 1.10 19.40
CA GLN A 555 40.06 2.31 20.17
C GLN A 555 38.94 2.50 21.20
N TYR A 556 37.68 2.28 20.81
CA TYR A 556 36.56 2.34 21.74
C TYR A 556 36.65 1.26 22.84
N LEU A 557 37.09 0.04 22.52
CA LEU A 557 37.32 -1.00 23.52
C LEU A 557 38.38 -0.58 24.57
N LEU A 558 39.39 0.18 24.16
CA LEU A 558 40.48 0.61 25.03
C LEU A 558 40.10 1.81 25.92
N ASP A 559 39.39 2.80 25.37
CA ASP A 559 39.12 4.06 26.08
C ASP A 559 37.68 4.20 26.62
N ALA A 560 36.74 3.38 26.13
CA ALA A 560 35.30 3.47 26.39
C ALA A 560 34.71 4.89 26.23
N ALA A 561 35.40 5.77 25.52
CA ALA A 561 35.07 7.18 25.49
C ALA A 561 33.87 7.43 24.58
N ARG A 562 33.00 8.35 25.01
CA ARG A 562 31.85 8.80 24.20
C ARG A 562 32.26 9.30 22.81
N ALA A 563 33.44 9.94 22.70
CA ALA A 563 34.00 10.38 21.43
C ALA A 563 34.36 9.21 20.51
N SER A 564 34.89 8.12 21.07
CA SER A 564 35.25 6.91 20.33
C SER A 564 34.01 6.13 19.89
N ALA A 565 33.01 5.98 20.76
CA ALA A 565 31.70 5.44 20.37
C ALA A 565 31.07 6.22 19.22
N ARG A 566 31.16 7.57 19.25
CA ARG A 566 30.67 8.43 18.17
C ARG A 566 31.42 8.20 16.85
N ARG A 567 32.74 8.01 16.90
CA ARG A 567 33.54 7.71 15.70
C ARG A 567 33.16 6.37 15.10
N VAL A 568 33.02 5.31 15.90
CA VAL A 568 32.54 4.00 15.44
C VAL A 568 31.14 4.13 14.80
N TYR A 569 30.22 4.81 15.47
CA TYR A 569 28.84 5.00 14.97
C TYR A 569 28.80 5.73 13.62
N LEU A 570 29.49 6.86 13.48
CA LEU A 570 29.49 7.64 12.23
C LEU A 570 30.27 6.92 11.12
N TYR A 571 31.43 6.36 11.45
CA TYR A 571 32.25 5.66 10.46
C TYR A 571 31.60 4.38 9.97
N SER A 572 30.89 3.63 10.82
CA SER A 572 30.17 2.42 10.37
C SER A 572 29.11 2.72 9.30
N ILE A 573 28.45 3.89 9.33
CA ILE A 573 27.54 4.33 8.25
C ILE A 573 28.32 4.56 6.95
N VAL A 574 29.43 5.30 7.04
CA VAL A 574 30.30 5.61 5.89
C VAL A 574 30.90 4.33 5.31
N TYR A 575 31.37 3.43 6.17
CA TYR A 575 31.91 2.11 5.82
C TYR A 575 30.93 1.35 4.93
N LEU A 576 29.67 1.19 5.39
CA LEU A 576 28.69 0.40 4.65
C LEU A 576 28.31 1.08 3.33
N ALA A 577 28.09 2.40 3.36
CA ALA A 577 27.77 3.16 2.15
C ALA A 577 28.90 3.08 1.11
N ALA A 578 30.13 3.35 1.52
CA ALA A 578 31.30 3.35 0.63
C ALA A 578 31.61 1.94 0.08
N LEU A 579 31.43 0.89 0.90
CA LEU A 579 31.61 -0.49 0.46
C LEU A 579 30.63 -0.88 -0.66
N PHE A 580 29.35 -0.57 -0.50
CA PHE A 580 28.33 -0.86 -1.52
C PHE A 580 28.47 0.05 -2.75
N VAL A 581 28.92 1.30 -2.59
CA VAL A 581 29.27 2.16 -3.74
C VAL A 581 30.48 1.59 -4.49
N ALA A 582 31.52 1.15 -3.80
CA ALA A 582 32.68 0.50 -4.43
C ALA A 582 32.26 -0.77 -5.19
N MET A 583 31.31 -1.54 -4.65
CA MET A 583 30.70 -2.68 -5.33
C MET A 583 29.97 -2.29 -6.60
N ILE A 584 29.17 -1.23 -6.58
CA ILE A 584 28.48 -0.69 -7.77
C ILE A 584 29.50 -0.31 -8.84
N VAL A 585 30.54 0.44 -8.47
CA VAL A 585 31.59 0.88 -9.39
C VAL A 585 32.34 -0.32 -9.96
N ASP A 586 32.77 -1.25 -9.11
CA ASP A 586 33.51 -2.45 -9.52
C ASP A 586 32.69 -3.40 -10.40
N ALA A 587 31.37 -3.52 -10.18
CA ALA A 587 30.48 -4.25 -11.08
C ALA A 587 30.30 -3.51 -12.42
N SER A 588 30.23 -2.18 -12.42
CA SER A 588 30.06 -1.38 -13.65
C SER A 588 31.29 -1.37 -14.55
N LEU A 589 32.49 -1.49 -13.97
CA LEU A 589 33.76 -1.50 -14.71
C LEU A 589 34.11 -2.87 -15.32
N ARG A 590 33.36 -3.92 -14.98
CA ARG A 590 33.58 -5.29 -15.47
C ARG A 590 32.73 -5.64 -16.70
N VAL A 591 31.87 -4.72 -17.14
CA VAL A 591 31.14 -4.74 -18.43
C VAL A 591 32.07 -4.23 -19.51
#